data_AF-A0A932R6V0-F1
#
_entry.id   AF-A0A932R6V0-F1
#
_cell.length_a   1.000
_cell.length_b   1.000
_cell.length_c   1.000
_cell.angle_alpha   90.00
_cell.angle_beta   90.00
_cell.angle_gamma   90.00
#
_symmetry.space_group_name_H-M   'P 1'
#
loop_
_entity.id
_entity.type
_entity.pdbx_description
1 polymer ?
#
loop_
_entity_poly.entity_id
_entity_poly.type
_entity_poly.pdbx_seq_one_letter_code
_entity_poly.pdbx_strand_id
1 'polypeptide(L)'
;MSFDPSSAFDSIESAHGFVALLTDAVADSKREIEADAQREATLNFPRRLEALRLALYNLEKLHQHLSKSRRILNDLRSVRRLLFKERTGALHVPPKAIRTASPSPQITASDTKTGVGAAA
;
A
#
# COMPACT_ATOMS: atom_id res chain seq x y z
N MET A 1 -14.77 -4.25 -8.51
CA MET A 1 -14.70 -4.30 -7.03
C MET A 1 -16.05 -3.78 -6.53
N SER A 2 -16.90 -4.65 -6.00
CA SER A 2 -18.19 -4.25 -5.42
C SER A 2 -17.93 -3.54 -4.09
N PHE A 3 -18.35 -2.28 -3.97
CA PHE A 3 -18.32 -1.54 -2.71
C PHE A 3 -19.50 -1.98 -1.86
N ASP A 4 -19.24 -2.46 -0.64
CA ASP A 4 -20.26 -2.74 0.36
C ASP A 4 -20.32 -1.55 1.34
N PRO A 5 -21.44 -0.80 1.38
CA PRO A 5 -21.61 0.33 2.29
C PRO A 5 -21.48 -0.07 3.76
N SER A 6 -21.84 -1.30 4.11
CA SER A 6 -21.84 -1.77 5.50
C SER A 6 -20.43 -1.97 6.06
N SER A 7 -19.46 -2.30 5.21
CA SER A 7 -18.05 -2.51 5.60
C SER A 7 -17.15 -1.29 5.36
N ALA A 8 -17.72 -0.17 4.90
CA ALA A 8 -16.99 1.01 4.45
C ALA A 8 -16.09 1.63 5.53
N PHE A 9 -16.39 1.37 6.80
CA PHE A 9 -15.71 1.95 7.96
C PHE A 9 -15.06 0.91 8.90
N ASP A 10 -15.02 -0.36 8.51
CA ASP A 10 -14.45 -1.45 9.33
C ASP A 10 -12.94 -1.31 9.56
N SER A 11 -12.24 -0.61 8.66
CA SER A 11 -10.79 -0.46 8.69
C SER A 11 -10.34 0.83 8.03
N ILE A 12 -9.09 1.23 8.25
CA ILE A 12 -8.47 2.38 7.56
C ILE A 12 -8.41 2.10 6.05
N GLU A 13 -8.20 0.84 5.65
CA GLU A 13 -8.19 0.40 4.26
C GLU A 13 -9.54 0.60 3.56
N SER A 14 -10.64 0.18 4.19
CA SER A 14 -11.98 0.35 3.65
C SER A 14 -12.42 1.82 3.69
N ALA A 15 -12.09 2.56 4.75
CA ALA A 15 -12.35 4.00 4.86
C ALA A 15 -11.63 4.79 3.76
N HIS A 16 -10.37 4.44 3.43
CA HIS A 16 -9.66 5.04 2.30
C HIS A 16 -10.38 4.77 0.97
N GLY A 17 -10.91 3.56 0.77
CA GLY A 17 -11.70 3.21 -0.40
C GLY A 17 -12.99 4.04 -0.50
N PHE A 18 -13.72 4.17 0.60
CA PHE A 18 -14.91 5.01 0.69
C PHE A 18 -14.62 6.48 0.35
N VAL A 19 -13.57 7.06 0.94
CA VAL A 19 -13.21 8.46 0.68
C VAL A 19 -12.82 8.67 -0.78
N ALA A 20 -12.22 7.68 -1.45
CA ALA A 20 -11.96 7.76 -2.88
C ALA A 20 -13.27 7.89 -3.69
N LEU A 21 -14.23 6.98 -3.46
CA LEU A 21 -15.54 7.02 -4.12
C LEU A 21 -16.31 8.32 -3.83
N LEU A 22 -16.26 8.79 -2.58
CA LEU A 22 -16.90 10.04 -2.19
C LEU A 22 -16.24 11.26 -2.87
N THR A 23 -14.92 11.24 -3.04
CA THR A 23 -14.19 12.30 -3.77
C THR A 23 -14.66 12.37 -5.23
N ASP A 24 -14.81 11.21 -5.87
CA ASP A 24 -15.26 11.10 -7.25
C ASP A 24 -16.71 11.60 -7.41
N ALA A 25 -17.61 11.17 -6.51
CA ALA A 25 -19.01 11.63 -6.51
C ALA A 25 -19.11 13.16 -6.33
N VAL A 26 -18.30 13.75 -5.45
CA VAL A 26 -18.27 15.21 -5.26
C VAL A 26 -17.72 15.92 -6.51
N ALA A 27 -16.73 15.33 -7.20
CA ALA A 27 -16.22 15.88 -8.45
C ALA A 27 -17.26 15.83 -9.58
N ASP A 28 -18.05 14.76 -9.65
CA ASP A 28 -19.15 14.63 -10.61
C ASP A 28 -20.25 15.66 -10.34
N SER A 29 -20.71 15.76 -9.09
CA SER A 29 -21.69 16.79 -8.70
C SER A 29 -21.18 18.20 -9.02
N LYS A 30 -19.88 18.47 -8.82
CA LYS A 30 -19.29 19.77 -9.19
C LYS A 30 -19.45 20.06 -10.69
N ARG A 31 -19.16 19.09 -11.57
CA ARG A 31 -19.29 19.25 -13.04
C ARG A 31 -20.74 19.52 -13.45
N GLU A 32 -21.70 18.85 -12.81
CA GLU A 32 -23.13 19.06 -13.06
C GLU A 32 -23.56 20.50 -12.71
N ILE A 33 -23.14 20.98 -11.53
CA ILE A 33 -23.45 22.35 -11.09
C ILE A 33 -22.72 23.41 -11.93
N GLU A 34 -21.52 23.12 -12.43
CA GLU A 34 -20.82 24.00 -13.39
C GLU A 34 -21.61 24.15 -14.68
N ALA A 35 -22.16 23.05 -15.22
CA ALA A 35 -23.00 23.07 -16.40
C ALA A 35 -24.31 23.87 -16.15
N ASP A 36 -24.92 23.71 -14.97
CA ASP A 36 -26.07 24.52 -14.56
C ASP A 36 -25.73 26.01 -14.48
N ALA A 37 -24.59 26.36 -13.89
CA ALA A 37 -24.17 27.75 -13.76
C ALA A 37 -23.93 28.40 -15.14
N GLN A 38 -23.38 27.67 -16.11
CA GLN A 38 -23.20 28.14 -17.49
C GLN A 38 -24.54 28.38 -18.19
N ARG A 39 -25.52 27.48 -18.00
CA ARG A 39 -26.89 27.67 -18.54
C ARG A 39 -27.56 28.90 -17.95
N GLU A 40 -27.51 29.05 -16.62
CA GLU A 40 -28.13 30.18 -15.92
C GLU A 40 -27.47 31.53 -16.22
N ALA A 41 -26.15 31.53 -16.43
CA ALA A 41 -25.43 32.72 -16.88
C ALA A 41 -25.90 33.21 -18.26
N THR A 42 -26.33 32.30 -19.13
CA THR A 42 -26.86 32.64 -20.46
C THR A 42 -28.28 33.20 -20.39
N LEU A 43 -29.06 32.81 -19.37
CA LEU A 43 -30.47 33.18 -19.20
C LEU A 43 -30.69 34.42 -18.30
N ASN A 44 -29.63 35.05 -17.79
CA ASN A 44 -29.68 36.25 -16.93
C ASN A 44 -30.53 36.11 -15.65
N PHE A 45 -30.40 34.99 -14.93
CA PHE A 45 -31.02 34.82 -13.60
C PHE A 45 -30.01 35.06 -12.46
N PRO A 46 -29.82 36.32 -12.00
CA PRO A 46 -28.68 36.69 -11.13
C PRO A 46 -28.69 35.95 -9.79
N ARG A 47 -29.84 35.83 -9.13
CA ARG A 47 -29.96 35.17 -7.82
C ARG A 47 -29.68 33.67 -7.87
N ARG A 48 -30.14 32.99 -8.92
CA ARG A 48 -29.89 31.56 -9.12
C ARG A 48 -28.42 31.31 -9.44
N LEU A 49 -27.82 32.16 -10.27
CA LEU A 49 -26.40 32.11 -10.58
C LEU A 49 -25.53 32.32 -9.33
N GLU A 50 -25.87 33.26 -8.45
CA GLU A 50 -25.18 33.46 -7.17
C GLU A 50 -25.25 32.22 -6.26
N ALA A 51 -26.43 31.60 -6.15
CA ALA A 51 -26.59 30.37 -5.39
C ALA A 51 -25.74 29.22 -5.95
N LEU A 52 -25.69 29.06 -7.29
CA LEU A 52 -24.86 28.06 -7.94
C LEU A 52 -23.36 28.32 -7.72
N ARG A 53 -22.91 29.58 -7.77
CA ARG A 53 -21.52 29.94 -7.44
C ARG A 53 -21.16 29.60 -6.00
N LEU A 54 -22.07 29.85 -5.06
CA LEU A 54 -21.85 29.47 -3.66
C LEU A 54 -21.79 27.94 -3.48
N ALA A 55 -22.65 27.19 -4.20
CA ALA A 55 -22.60 25.73 -4.21
C ALA A 55 -21.27 25.21 -4.76
N LEU A 56 -20.79 25.76 -5.88
CA LEU A 56 -19.49 25.42 -6.48
C LEU A 56 -18.34 25.67 -5.53
N TYR A 57 -18.34 26.82 -4.83
CA TYR A 57 -17.34 27.11 -3.81
C TYR A 57 -17.32 26.06 -2.69
N ASN A 58 -18.49 25.68 -2.18
CA ASN A 58 -18.59 24.67 -1.12
C ASN A 58 -18.18 23.27 -1.62
N LEU A 59 -18.53 22.89 -2.85
CA LEU A 59 -18.14 21.63 -3.47
C LEU A 59 -16.62 21.56 -3.68
N GLU A 60 -16.00 22.64 -4.16
CA GLU A 60 -14.55 22.72 -4.29
C GLU A 60 -13.85 22.59 -2.92
N LYS A 61 -14.36 23.30 -1.91
CA LYS A 61 -13.84 23.19 -0.54
C LYS A 61 -13.96 21.75 -0.02
N LEU A 62 -15.10 21.10 -0.23
CA LEU A 62 -15.32 19.71 0.17
C LEU A 62 -14.35 18.76 -0.55
N HIS A 63 -14.20 18.89 -1.87
CA HIS A 63 -13.27 18.10 -2.67
C HIS A 63 -11.83 18.20 -2.17
N GLN A 64 -11.37 19.40 -1.80
CA GLN A 64 -10.04 19.61 -1.23
C GLN A 64 -9.88 18.92 0.13
N HIS A 65 -10.89 19.00 1.01
CA HIS A 65 -10.85 18.31 2.30
C HIS A 65 -10.79 16.79 2.12
N LEU A 66 -11.61 16.22 1.22
CA LEU A 66 -11.60 14.80 0.93
C LEU A 66 -10.27 14.34 0.34
N SER A 67 -9.68 15.11 -0.57
CA SER A 67 -8.37 14.83 -1.13
C SER A 67 -7.26 14.78 -0.07
N LYS A 68 -7.28 15.74 0.87
CA LYS A 68 -6.35 15.77 2.02
C LYS A 68 -6.58 14.57 2.95
N SER A 69 -7.82 14.28 3.31
CA SER A 69 -8.18 13.13 4.14
C SER A 69 -7.75 11.80 3.49
N ARG A 70 -7.94 11.66 2.17
CA ARG A 70 -7.50 10.48 1.42
C ARG A 70 -6.00 10.27 1.50
N ARG A 71 -5.21 11.34 1.35
CA ARG A 71 -3.75 11.29 1.48
C ARG A 71 -3.33 10.86 2.89
N ILE A 72 -3.91 11.45 3.93
CA ILE A 72 -3.64 11.07 5.32
C ILE A 72 -3.96 9.60 5.56
N LEU A 73 -5.12 9.12 5.08
CA LEU A 73 -5.48 7.70 5.19
C LEU A 73 -4.48 6.79 4.47
N ASN A 74 -3.99 7.19 3.30
CA ASN A 74 -2.96 6.44 2.59
C ASN A 74 -1.63 6.39 3.36
N ASP A 75 -1.24 7.49 3.98
CA ASP A 75 -0.03 7.57 4.81
C ASP A 75 -0.16 6.65 6.04
N LEU A 76 -1.32 6.66 6.71
CA LEU A 76 -1.62 5.77 7.83
C LEU A 76 -1.59 4.29 7.42
N ARG A 77 -2.14 3.93 6.26
CA ARG A 77 -2.06 2.57 5.69
C ARG A 77 -0.60 2.16 5.46
N SER A 78 0.21 3.08 4.97
CA SER A 78 1.62 2.84 4.69
C SER A 78 2.41 2.62 5.98
N VAL A 79 2.21 3.47 7.00
CA VAL A 79 2.82 3.32 8.33
C VAL A 79 2.43 1.99 8.98
N ARG A 80 1.13 1.63 8.95
CA ARG A 80 0.66 0.34 9.46
C ARG A 80 1.42 -0.81 8.80
N ARG A 81 1.49 -0.83 7.47
CA ARG A 81 2.19 -1.89 6.72
C ARG A 81 3.67 -1.98 7.06
N LEU A 82 4.37 -0.85 7.23
CA LEU A 82 5.78 -0.83 7.60
C LEU A 82 5.99 -1.43 9.00
N LEU A 83 5.24 -0.95 10.00
CA LEU A 83 5.35 -1.44 11.37
C LEU A 83 5.05 -2.94 11.51
N PHE A 84 4.06 -3.46 10.77
CA PHE A 84 3.77 -4.90 10.77
C PHE A 84 4.83 -5.71 9.99
N LYS A 85 5.33 -5.21 8.85
CA LYS A 85 6.43 -5.85 8.12
C LYS A 85 7.70 -5.95 8.95
N GLU A 86 8.06 -4.92 9.70
CA GLU A 86 9.21 -4.93 10.62
C GLU A 86 9.05 -5.99 11.70
N ARG A 87 7.84 -6.12 12.29
CA ARG A 87 7.54 -7.16 13.28
C ARG A 87 7.63 -8.57 12.71
N THR A 88 7.09 -8.81 11.51
CA THR A 88 7.15 -10.14 10.88
C THR A 88 8.56 -10.48 10.38
N GLY A 89 9.32 -9.49 9.88
CA GLY A 89 10.71 -9.66 9.48
C GLY A 89 11.64 -9.96 10.65
N ALA A 90 11.41 -9.35 11.82
CA ALA A 90 12.14 -9.67 13.06
C ALA A 90 11.83 -11.09 13.59
N LEU A 91 10.65 -11.65 13.28
CA LEU A 91 10.27 -13.02 13.64
C LEU A 91 10.70 -14.06 12.59
N HIS A 92 11.14 -13.64 11.40
CA HIS A 92 11.64 -14.53 10.35
C HIS A 92 13.17 -14.63 10.43
N VAL A 93 13.68 -15.37 11.42
CA VAL A 93 15.03 -15.95 11.32
C VAL A 93 14.87 -17.26 10.54
N PRO A 94 15.32 -17.37 9.28
CA PRO A 94 15.32 -18.65 8.60
C PRO A 94 16.21 -19.62 9.40
N PRO A 95 15.81 -20.89 9.56
CA PRO A 95 16.62 -21.85 10.28
C PRO A 95 17.95 -21.99 9.53
N LYS A 96 19.01 -21.42 10.12
CA LYS A 96 20.38 -21.62 9.67
C LYS A 96 20.60 -23.13 9.67
N ALA A 97 20.66 -23.71 8.48
CA ALA A 97 21.00 -25.11 8.29
C ALA A 97 22.33 -25.36 8.99
N ILE A 98 22.26 -25.96 10.17
CA ILE A 98 23.40 -26.55 10.85
C ILE A 98 23.79 -27.71 9.93
N ARG A 99 24.75 -27.47 9.03
CA ARG A 99 25.39 -28.52 8.23
C ARG A 99 25.85 -29.58 9.22
N THR A 100 25.17 -30.73 9.18
CA THR A 100 25.62 -31.96 9.79
C THR A 100 26.96 -32.31 9.15
N ALA A 101 28.04 -32.12 9.91
CA ALA A 101 29.31 -32.71 9.58
C ALA A 101 29.15 -34.24 9.73
N SER A 102 29.02 -34.94 8.61
CA SER A 102 29.38 -36.37 8.58
C SER A 102 30.90 -36.48 8.47
N PRO A 103 31.56 -37.27 9.32
CA PRO A 103 32.98 -37.58 9.16
C PRO A 103 33.11 -38.78 8.23
N SER A 104 34.03 -38.71 7.27
CA SER A 104 34.61 -39.91 6.68
C SER A 104 36.03 -39.62 6.17
N PRO A 105 36.92 -40.63 6.22
CA PRO A 105 38.36 -40.44 6.41
C PRO A 105 39.13 -40.56 5.10
N GLN A 106 40.17 -39.74 4.92
CA GLN A 106 41.21 -39.96 3.92
C GLN A 106 42.57 -39.49 4.42
N ILE A 107 43.44 -40.42 4.80
CA ILE A 107 44.91 -40.27 4.80
C ILE A 107 45.45 -41.67 4.45
N THR A 108 45.56 -41.99 3.16
CA THR A 108 46.79 -42.01 2.34
C THR A 108 47.91 -42.88 2.90
N ALA A 109 48.14 -44.00 2.23
CA ALA A 109 49.33 -44.83 2.34
C ALA A 109 50.56 -44.11 1.80
N SER A 110 51.68 -44.20 2.52
CA SER A 110 53.03 -44.30 1.92
C SER A 110 54.08 -44.63 3.00
N ASP A 111 54.73 -45.77 2.78
CA ASP A 111 56.15 -46.06 2.98
C ASP A 111 56.87 -45.84 4.31
N THR A 112 57.29 -46.96 4.91
CA THR A 112 58.63 -47.10 5.52
C THR A 112 59.22 -48.50 5.28
N LYS A 113 60.10 -48.56 4.28
CA LYS A 113 61.40 -49.29 4.22
C LYS A 113 61.80 -50.09 5.48
N THR A 114 62.26 -51.34 5.31
CA THR A 114 63.60 -51.85 5.75
C THR A 114 63.73 -53.40 5.69
N GLY A 115 64.79 -53.88 5.02
CA GLY A 115 65.50 -55.14 5.31
C GLY A 115 64.98 -56.41 4.62
N VAL A 116 65.75 -57.42 4.19
CA VAL A 116 67.17 -57.84 4.33
C VAL A 116 67.38 -58.93 3.25
N GLY A 117 68.49 -58.93 2.48
CA GLY A 117 69.48 -60.04 2.46
C GLY A 117 69.35 -60.94 1.22
N ALA A 118 70.38 -61.02 0.36
CA ALA A 118 71.40 -62.09 0.34
C ALA A 118 70.86 -63.41 -0.26
N ALA A 119 71.51 -64.16 -1.15
CA ALA A 119 72.88 -64.26 -1.63
C ALA A 119 72.83 -64.94 -3.01
N ALA A 120 73.76 -64.61 -3.91
CA ALA A 120 74.78 -65.53 -4.46
C ALA A 120 74.25 -66.53 -5.50
#